data_AF-S4PHG4-F1
#
_entry.id   AF-S4PHG4-F1
#
_cell.length_a   1.000
_cell.length_b   1.000
_cell.length_c   1.000
_cell.angle_alpha   90.00
_cell.angle_beta   90.00
_cell.angle_gamma   90.00
#
_symmetry.space_group_name_H-M   'P 1'
#
loop_
_entity.id
_entity.type
_entity.pdbx_description
1 polymer ?
#
loop_
_entity_poly.entity_id
_entity_poly.type
_entity_poly.pdbx_seq_one_letter_code
_entity_poly.pdbx_strand_id
1 'polypeptide(L)'
;MPRPLQDLVVTSEQPTDLVAQDIAEKLNEDKKELLARIVQVTGASKAIEIFKETQRIEADGGMLVMNGTRRRTSGGIFFFLL
;
A
#
# COMPACT_ATOMS: atom_id res chain seq x y z
N MET A 1 5.06 -16.04 -3.14
CA MET A 1 5.89 -15.90 -1.92
C MET A 1 5.59 -14.55 -1.30
N PRO A 2 5.49 -14.44 0.04
CA PRO A 2 5.53 -13.14 0.71
C PRO A 2 6.78 -12.40 0.26
N ARG A 3 6.66 -11.14 -0.14
CA ARG A 3 7.81 -10.32 -0.53
C ARG A 3 7.87 -9.15 0.44
N PRO A 4 8.97 -8.99 1.20
CA PRO A 4 9.14 -7.79 2.01
C PRO A 4 9.07 -6.57 1.08
N LEU A 5 8.15 -5.66 1.36
CA LEU A 5 8.07 -4.40 0.64
C LEU A 5 9.28 -3.55 1.03
N GLN A 6 9.85 -2.85 0.06
CA GLN A 6 10.91 -1.89 0.34
C GLN A 6 10.34 -0.65 1.01
N ASP A 7 11.18 0.06 1.74
CA ASP A 7 10.81 1.32 2.38
C ASP A 7 10.48 2.40 1.35
N LEU A 8 9.57 3.28 1.74
CA LEU A 8 9.26 4.49 0.99
C LEU A 8 10.47 5.42 1.02
N VAL A 9 10.74 6.07 -0.11
CA VAL A 9 11.73 7.15 -0.21
C VAL A 9 11.11 8.51 0.09
N VAL A 10 9.78 8.56 0.16
CA VAL A 10 9.00 9.76 0.48
C VAL A 10 8.60 9.85 1.95
N THR A 11 8.30 11.07 2.40
CA THR A 11 7.73 11.41 3.70
C THR A 11 6.37 12.09 3.54
N SER A 12 5.65 12.30 4.65
CA SER A 12 4.34 12.94 4.65
C SER A 12 4.36 14.43 4.31
N GLU A 13 5.54 15.06 4.25
CA GLU A 13 5.70 16.47 3.91
C GLU A 13 5.75 16.70 2.39
N GLN A 14 5.86 15.62 1.61
CA GLN A 14 5.90 15.70 0.15
C GLN A 14 4.50 15.74 -0.47
N PRO A 15 4.40 16.28 -1.71
CA PRO A 15 3.16 16.28 -2.48
C PRO A 15 2.50 14.90 -2.58
N THR A 16 1.17 14.87 -2.50
CA THR A 16 0.36 13.64 -2.46
C THR A 16 0.53 12.76 -3.70
N ASP A 17 0.81 13.36 -4.85
CA ASP A 17 1.10 12.68 -6.12
C ASP A 17 2.43 11.92 -6.07
N LEU A 18 3.50 12.51 -5.51
CA LEU A 18 4.77 11.81 -5.29
C LEU A 18 4.60 10.67 -4.29
N VAL A 19 3.84 10.92 -3.22
CA VAL A 19 3.56 9.88 -2.22
C VAL A 19 2.77 8.72 -2.82
N ALA A 20 1.75 9.02 -3.62
CA ALA A 20 0.98 8.00 -4.33
C ALA A 20 1.83 7.22 -5.34
N GLN A 21 2.74 7.88 -6.05
CA GLN A 21 3.61 7.24 -7.03
C GLN A 21 4.57 6.25 -6.37
N ASP A 22 5.24 6.65 -5.28
CA ASP A 22 6.15 5.75 -4.54
C ASP A 22 5.39 4.56 -3.94
N ILE A 23 4.22 4.80 -3.32
CA ILE A 23 3.38 3.71 -2.80
C ILE A 23 2.96 2.75 -3.93
N ALA A 24 2.52 3.25 -5.08
CA ALA A 24 2.10 2.41 -6.20
C ALA A 24 3.24 1.54 -6.75
N GLU A 25 4.45 2.10 -6.84
CA GLU A 25 5.65 1.37 -7.24
C GLU A 25 5.99 0.27 -6.24
N LYS A 26 6.02 0.57 -4.93
CA LYS A 26 6.34 -0.42 -3.90
C LYS A 26 5.29 -1.52 -3.79
N LEU A 27 4.02 -1.19 -3.98
CA LEU A 27 2.94 -2.18 -3.98
C LEU A 27 2.86 -2.99 -5.27
N ASN A 28 3.58 -2.59 -6.33
CA ASN A 28 3.45 -3.12 -7.68
C ASN A 28 1.97 -3.08 -8.15
N GLU A 29 1.35 -1.91 -8.01
CA GLU A 29 -0.06 -1.65 -8.31
C GLU A 29 -0.22 -0.89 -9.64
N ASP A 30 -1.07 -1.42 -10.53
CA ASP A 30 -1.31 -0.85 -11.85
C ASP A 30 -2.32 0.31 -11.80
N LYS A 31 -3.22 0.33 -10.79
CA LYS A 31 -4.26 1.35 -10.63
C LYS A 31 -3.73 2.64 -9.98
N LYS A 32 -2.69 3.24 -10.58
CA LYS A 32 -2.01 4.45 -10.08
C LYS A 32 -2.97 5.62 -9.84
N GLU A 33 -3.95 5.83 -10.73
CA GLU A 33 -4.95 6.90 -10.57
C GLU A 33 -5.90 6.69 -9.37
N LEU A 34 -6.24 5.43 -9.05
CA LEU A 34 -7.03 5.13 -7.87
C LEU A 34 -6.20 5.44 -6.61
N LEU A 35 -4.94 5.05 -6.62
CA LEU A 35 -4.02 5.28 -5.51
C LEU A 35 -3.77 6.78 -5.29
N ALA A 36 -3.57 7.55 -6.35
CA ALA A 36 -3.46 9.01 -6.29
C ALA A 36 -4.69 9.65 -5.64
N ARG A 37 -5.90 9.25 -6.03
CA ARG A 37 -7.14 9.72 -5.41
C ARG A 37 -7.24 9.35 -3.93
N ILE A 38 -6.85 8.13 -3.57
CA ILE A 38 -6.84 7.68 -2.17
C ILE A 38 -5.90 8.55 -1.34
N VAL A 39 -4.68 8.80 -1.79
CA VAL A 39 -3.72 9.64 -1.05
C VAL A 39 -4.20 11.08 -0.98
N GLN A 40 -4.82 11.59 -2.04
CA GLN A 40 -5.41 12.93 -2.05
C GLN A 40 -6.56 13.09 -1.04
N VAL A 41 -7.39 12.05 -0.87
CA VAL A 41 -8.55 12.07 0.04
C VAL A 41 -8.14 11.78 1.48
N THR A 42 -7.25 10.80 1.71
CA THR A 42 -6.83 10.37 3.06
C THR A 42 -5.66 11.18 3.63
N GLY A 43 -4.92 11.87 2.77
CA GLY A 43 -3.70 12.59 3.11
C GLY A 43 -2.46 11.68 3.14
N ALA A 44 -1.29 12.29 2.89
CA ALA A 44 -0.01 11.59 2.81
C ALA A 44 0.33 10.80 4.08
N SER A 45 0.14 11.39 5.26
CA SER A 45 0.44 10.74 6.55
C SER A 45 -0.34 9.43 6.72
N LYS A 46 -1.65 9.44 6.42
CA LYS A 46 -2.49 8.26 6.59
C LYS A 46 -2.17 7.18 5.56
N ALA A 47 -1.95 7.57 4.31
CA ALA A 47 -1.53 6.64 3.26
C ALA A 47 -0.21 5.94 3.61
N ILE A 48 0.78 6.66 4.14
CA ILE A 48 2.06 6.11 4.59
C ILE A 48 1.87 5.15 5.78
N GLU A 49 1.00 5.47 6.73
CA GLU A 49 0.67 4.59 7.86
C GLU A 49 0.09 3.25 7.36
N ILE A 50 -0.86 3.30 6.43
CA ILE A 50 -1.48 2.11 5.84
C ILE A 50 -0.45 1.30 5.04
N PHE A 51 0.47 1.98 4.33
CA PHE A 51 1.56 1.30 3.64
C PHE A 51 2.47 0.55 4.61
N LYS A 52 2.87 1.17 5.73
CA LYS A 52 3.70 0.52 6.76
C LYS A 52 3.01 -0.70 7.35
N GLU A 53 1.71 -0.61 7.59
CA GLU A 53 0.93 -1.76 8.07
C GLU A 53 0.83 -2.86 7.01
N THR A 54 0.68 -2.48 5.73
CA THR A 54 0.73 -3.42 4.61
C THR A 54 2.07 -4.15 4.53
N GLN A 55 3.18 -3.43 4.72
CA GLN A 55 4.55 -3.98 4.76
C GLN A 55 4.70 -4.97 5.92
N ARG A 56 4.18 -4.63 7.12
CA ARG A 56 4.17 -5.54 8.28
C ARG A 56 3.38 -6.82 8.00
N ILE A 57 2.17 -6.71 7.47
CA ILE A 57 1.33 -7.87 7.16
C ILE A 57 1.99 -8.76 6.11
N GLU A 58 2.59 -8.20 5.05
CA GLU A 58 3.33 -9.00 4.05
C GLU A 58 4.53 -9.71 4.68
N ALA A 59 5.28 -9.04 5.57
CA ALA A 59 6.40 -9.65 6.31
C ALA A 59 5.95 -10.80 7.23
N ASP A 60 4.76 -10.69 7.84
CA ASP A 60 4.16 -11.70 8.71
C ASP A 60 3.49 -12.86 7.94
N GLY A 61 3.70 -12.96 6.62
CA GLY A 61 3.18 -14.04 5.77
C GLY A 61 1.94 -13.66 4.94
N GLY A 62 1.51 -12.40 4.99
CA GLY A 62 0.39 -11.82 4.25
C GLY A 62 -0.98 -12.21 4.78
N MET A 63 -2.00 -11.91 3.98
CA MET A 63 -3.41 -12.06 4.35
C MET A 63 -4.16 -12.90 3.32
N LEU A 64 -5.05 -13.79 3.78
CA LEU A 64 -5.97 -14.51 2.88
C LEU A 64 -7.14 -13.63 2.46
N VAL A 65 -7.71 -13.91 1.28
CA VAL A 65 -9.06 -13.42 0.96
C VAL A 65 -10.10 -14.08 1.88
N MET A 66 -11.27 -13.48 2.03
CA MET A 66 -12.27 -13.92 3.02
C MET A 66 -12.67 -15.39 2.90
N ASN A 67 -12.68 -15.95 1.70
CA ASN A 67 -13.03 -17.36 1.48
C ASN A 67 -11.84 -18.33 1.68
N GLY A 68 -10.67 -17.85 2.13
CA GLY A 68 -9.48 -18.65 2.41
C GLY A 68 -8.76 -19.21 1.17
N THR A 69 -9.30 -19.04 -0.04
CA THR A 69 -8.81 -19.74 -1.24
C THR A 69 -7.46 -19.26 -1.75
N ARG A 70 -7.11 -17.99 -1.49
CA ARG A 70 -5.87 -17.37 -1.97
C ARG A 70 -5.35 -16.28 -1.03
N ARG A 71 -4.05 -15.97 -1.14
CA ARG A 71 -3.49 -14.76 -0.54
C ARG A 71 -3.91 -13.51 -1.33
N ARG A 72 -4.06 -12.39 -0.62
CA ARG A 72 -4.13 -11.05 -1.18
C ARG A 72 -2.77 -10.66 -1.74
N THR A 73 -2.79 -9.79 -2.75
CA THR A 73 -1.58 -9.06 -3.18
C THR A 73 -1.29 -7.94 -2.17
N SER A 74 -0.08 -7.39 -2.16
CA SER A 74 0.27 -6.18 -1.40
C SER A 74 -0.73 -5.04 -1.62
N GLY A 75 -1.06 -4.72 -2.89
CA GLY A 75 -2.10 -3.75 -3.21
C GLY A 75 -3.48 -4.15 -2.66
N GLY A 76 -3.84 -5.43 -2.73
CA GLY A 76 -5.10 -5.95 -2.18
C GLY A 76 -5.17 -5.98 -0.65
N ILE A 77 -4.03 -5.94 0.05
CA ILE A 77 -3.93 -5.73 1.50
C ILE A 77 -4.08 -4.23 1.81
N PHE A 78 -3.34 -3.37 1.09
CA PHE A 78 -3.45 -1.92 1.24
C PHE A 78 -4.90 -1.44 1.09
N PHE A 79 -5.61 -1.89 0.05
CA PHE A 79 -7.02 -1.54 -0.15
C PHE A 79 -7.99 -2.16 0.87
N PHE A 80 -7.58 -3.21 1.58
CA PHE A 80 -8.39 -3.80 2.64
C PHE A 80 -8.26 -3.03 3.96
N LEU A 81 -7.17 -2.29 4.15
CA LEU A 81 -6.87 -1.51 5.35
C LEU A 81 -7.35 -0.04 5.28
N LEU A 82 -7.81 0.41 4.11
CA LEU A 82 -8.48 1.70 3.90
C LEU A 82 -9.90 1.68 4.45
#